data_AF-A0A924UTE2-F1
#
_entry.id   AF-A0A924UTE2-F1
#
_cell.length_a   1.000
_cell.length_b   1.000
_cell.length_c   1.000
_cell.angle_alpha   90.00
_cell.angle_beta   90.00
_cell.angle_gamma   90.00
#
_symmetry.space_group_name_H-M   'P 1'
#
loop_
_entity.id
_entity.type
_entity.pdbx_description
1 polymer ?
#
loop_
_entity_poly.entity_id
_entity_poly.type
_entity_poly.pdbx_seq_one_letter_code
_entity_poly.pdbx_strand_id
1 'polypeptide(L)'
;MQTAPFVELLAVPAALSKNPLFDIIVEDKINIQNYCNALIAKILELKQSQFPAFIDYQFNQVKNPEIWICKLEKLLANNEAFFSSKTAMSRYNKLYFLIEKKRSELQSSGVKEPIAKTPKKFINAESEDRHFSFYELKKQLITCQSDEEKILLLTKELFEYQQASIEFINQKTPMYDAQCAKEIEHIYALQKLQAAVEQTKREQNQNQLPFKKMQINCNLNQFIDIHYQFTRELFVDGKSMIDGSVNDLVAIIVNSYVDKDGKEISPETVKTILTPSRTEKRPKPHKRIDIDKML
;
A
#
# COMPACT_ATOMS: atom_id res chain seq x y z
N MET A 1 -11.85 -24.43 49.54
CA MET A 1 -12.00 -23.63 48.30
C MET A 1 -12.92 -24.37 47.36
N GLN A 2 -13.91 -23.69 46.79
CA GLN A 2 -14.85 -24.29 45.84
C GLN A 2 -14.30 -24.21 44.41
N THR A 3 -14.61 -25.20 43.56
CA THR A 3 -14.11 -25.25 42.18
C THR A 3 -15.14 -24.74 41.18
N ALA A 4 -14.68 -24.39 39.97
CA ALA A 4 -15.53 -24.24 38.80
C ALA A 4 -15.15 -25.29 37.73
N PRO A 5 -16.11 -25.80 36.94
CA PRO A 5 -15.84 -26.84 35.95
C PRO A 5 -15.19 -26.22 34.70
N PHE A 6 -13.89 -25.98 34.75
CA PHE A 6 -13.09 -25.59 33.58
C PHE A 6 -12.96 -26.75 32.61
N VAL A 7 -13.19 -26.47 31.32
CA VAL A 7 -13.04 -27.44 30.23
C VAL A 7 -11.57 -27.52 29.78
N GLU A 8 -10.87 -26.39 29.83
CA GLU A 8 -9.45 -26.26 29.48
C GLU A 8 -8.67 -25.83 30.73
N LEU A 9 -7.64 -26.61 31.11
CA LEU A 9 -6.81 -26.38 32.29
C LEU A 9 -5.43 -25.90 31.83
N LEU A 10 -5.22 -24.58 31.77
CA LEU A 10 -3.97 -23.94 31.31
C LEU A 10 -2.83 -23.99 32.35
N ALA A 11 -2.72 -25.09 33.09
CA ALA A 11 -1.65 -25.27 34.07
C ALA A 11 -0.40 -25.88 33.43
N VAL A 12 0.77 -25.45 33.90
CA VAL A 12 2.07 -26.00 33.51
C VAL A 12 2.90 -26.33 34.76
N PRO A 13 3.76 -27.37 34.73
CA PRO A 13 4.78 -27.55 35.75
C PRO A 13 5.77 -26.38 35.74
N ALA A 14 6.37 -26.02 36.89
CA ALA A 14 7.32 -24.89 36.95
C ALA A 14 8.48 -25.02 35.94
N ALA A 15 8.97 -26.24 35.74
CA ALA A 15 10.05 -26.53 34.78
C ALA A 15 9.71 -26.18 33.32
N LEU A 16 8.42 -26.08 32.97
CA LEU A 16 7.94 -25.78 31.63
C LEU A 16 7.33 -24.38 31.50
N SER A 17 7.40 -23.58 32.58
CA SER A 17 6.87 -22.22 32.58
C SER A 17 7.69 -21.32 31.63
N LYS A 18 6.99 -20.69 30.69
CA LYS A 18 7.57 -19.73 29.73
C LYS A 18 7.30 -18.29 30.16
N ASN A 19 6.25 -18.06 30.93
CA ASN A 19 5.91 -16.78 31.50
C ASN A 19 5.56 -16.94 32.99
N PRO A 20 6.55 -17.05 33.89
CA PRO A 20 6.32 -17.30 35.32
C PRO A 20 5.42 -16.28 36.01
N LEU A 21 5.31 -15.08 35.43
CA LEU A 21 4.45 -14.02 35.93
C LEU A 21 2.95 -14.35 35.78
N PHE A 22 2.56 -15.01 34.69
CA PHE A 22 1.16 -15.27 34.36
C PHE A 22 0.80 -16.75 34.20
N ASP A 23 1.79 -17.64 34.12
CA ASP A 23 1.58 -19.08 34.08
C ASP A 23 0.93 -19.58 35.38
N ILE A 24 -0.05 -20.48 35.24
CA ILE A 24 -0.68 -21.16 36.35
C ILE A 24 0.16 -22.40 36.64
N ILE A 25 0.90 -22.37 37.74
CA ILE A 25 1.84 -23.44 38.08
C ILE A 25 1.14 -24.50 38.94
N VAL A 26 1.21 -25.76 38.50
CA VAL A 26 0.75 -26.93 39.28
C VAL A 26 1.83 -28.00 39.21
N GLU A 27 2.46 -28.29 40.35
CA GLU A 27 3.52 -29.31 40.47
C GLU A 27 2.96 -30.74 40.55
N ASP A 28 1.76 -30.89 41.11
CA ASP A 28 1.07 -32.17 41.21
C ASP A 28 0.29 -32.52 39.93
N LYS A 29 -0.40 -33.65 39.94
CA LYS A 29 -1.32 -34.02 38.86
C LYS A 29 -2.34 -32.90 38.62
N ILE A 30 -2.35 -32.39 37.38
CA ILE A 30 -3.32 -31.40 36.92
C ILE A 30 -4.72 -32.01 36.98
N ASN A 31 -5.56 -31.44 37.84
CA ASN A 31 -6.98 -31.74 37.96
C ASN A 31 -7.73 -30.43 38.25
N ILE A 32 -9.06 -30.47 38.19
CA ILE A 32 -9.89 -29.27 38.37
C ILE A 32 -9.65 -28.59 39.73
N GLN A 33 -9.48 -29.37 40.79
CA GLN A 33 -9.25 -28.84 42.14
C GLN A 33 -7.92 -28.08 42.22
N ASN A 34 -6.83 -28.72 41.79
CA ASN A 34 -5.49 -28.17 41.84
C ASN A 34 -5.34 -26.95 40.91
N TYR A 35 -5.97 -27.00 39.74
CA TYR A 35 -6.01 -25.87 38.82
C TYR A 35 -6.75 -24.66 39.42
N CYS A 36 -7.95 -24.87 39.99
CA CYS A 36 -8.70 -23.78 40.61
C CYS A 36 -7.94 -23.17 41.81
N ASN A 37 -7.26 -24.01 42.61
CA ASN A 37 -6.44 -23.59 43.74
C ASN A 37 -5.31 -22.68 43.24
N ALA A 38 -4.56 -23.13 42.23
CA ALA A 38 -3.44 -22.40 41.65
C ALA A 38 -3.89 -21.09 40.98
N LEU A 39 -5.03 -21.09 40.29
CA LEU A 39 -5.60 -19.91 39.65
C LEU A 39 -5.99 -18.82 40.67
N ILE A 40 -6.69 -19.19 41.75
CA ILE A 40 -7.01 -18.24 42.83
C ILE A 40 -5.74 -17.73 43.51
N ALA A 41 -4.78 -18.62 43.81
CA ALA A 41 -3.52 -18.22 44.41
C ALA A 41 -2.76 -17.21 43.53
N LYS A 42 -2.68 -17.45 42.22
CA LYS A 42 -2.06 -16.53 41.26
C LYS A 42 -2.78 -15.17 41.23
N ILE A 43 -4.10 -15.17 41.22
CA ILE A 43 -4.90 -13.92 41.25
C ILE A 43 -4.66 -13.12 42.55
N LEU A 44 -4.49 -13.80 43.68
CA LEU A 44 -4.17 -13.15 44.95
C LEU A 44 -2.74 -12.60 44.98
N GLU A 45 -1.78 -13.28 44.35
CA GLU A 45 -0.38 -12.86 44.22
C GLU A 45 -0.21 -11.61 43.33
N LEU A 46 -0.96 -11.53 42.23
CA LEU A 46 -0.81 -10.46 41.24
C LEU A 46 -1.16 -9.07 41.80
N LYS A 47 -0.49 -8.02 41.30
CA LYS A 47 -0.90 -6.63 41.55
C LYS A 47 -2.15 -6.30 40.74
N GLN A 48 -2.99 -5.42 41.25
CA GLN A 48 -4.23 -5.01 40.57
C GLN A 48 -3.98 -4.37 39.18
N SER A 49 -2.80 -3.78 38.95
CA SER A 49 -2.38 -3.27 37.64
C SER A 49 -2.09 -4.38 36.62
N GLN A 50 -1.80 -5.60 37.07
CA GLN A 50 -1.43 -6.74 36.24
C GLN A 50 -2.64 -7.59 35.81
N PHE A 51 -3.81 -7.41 36.43
CA PHE A 51 -5.01 -8.16 36.09
C PHE A 51 -5.40 -8.11 34.61
N PRO A 52 -5.36 -6.96 33.90
CA PRO A 52 -5.70 -6.93 32.49
C PRO A 52 -4.78 -7.83 31.66
N ALA A 53 -3.46 -7.68 31.82
CA ALA A 53 -2.47 -8.46 31.10
C ALA A 53 -2.52 -9.95 31.43
N PHE A 54 -2.80 -10.31 32.69
CA PHE A 54 -3.00 -11.70 33.10
C PHE A 54 -4.23 -12.33 32.43
N ILE A 55 -5.37 -11.62 32.43
CA ILE A 55 -6.59 -12.10 31.79
C ILE A 55 -6.35 -12.23 30.29
N ASP A 56 -5.77 -11.23 29.61
CA ASP A 56 -5.41 -11.30 28.19
C ASP A 56 -4.52 -12.50 27.87
N TYR A 57 -3.51 -12.75 28.70
CA TYR A 57 -2.58 -13.85 28.53
C TYR A 57 -3.26 -15.21 28.59
N GLN A 58 -4.13 -15.44 29.58
CA GLN A 58 -4.86 -16.70 29.72
C GLN A 58 -5.93 -16.85 28.62
N PHE A 59 -6.62 -15.76 28.31
CA PHE A 59 -7.68 -15.69 27.32
C PHE A 59 -7.20 -16.01 25.90
N ASN A 60 -5.99 -15.61 25.54
CA ASN A 60 -5.40 -15.89 24.23
C ASN A 60 -4.85 -17.32 24.06
N GLN A 61 -4.79 -18.11 25.14
CA GLN A 61 -4.25 -19.47 25.11
C GLN A 61 -5.34 -20.55 25.06
N VAL A 62 -6.54 -20.25 25.54
CA VAL A 62 -7.68 -21.16 25.48
C VAL A 62 -8.30 -21.20 24.09
N LYS A 63 -8.77 -22.37 23.68
CA LYS A 63 -9.51 -22.55 22.42
C LYS A 63 -10.89 -21.89 22.47
N ASN A 64 -11.52 -21.87 23.65
CA ASN A 64 -12.83 -21.23 23.85
C ASN A 64 -12.78 -20.14 24.94
N PRO A 65 -12.36 -18.91 24.59
CA PRO A 65 -12.19 -17.82 25.56
C PRO A 65 -13.48 -17.42 26.30
N GLU A 66 -14.62 -17.46 25.60
CA GLU A 66 -15.93 -17.15 26.19
C GLU A 66 -16.33 -18.15 27.29
N ILE A 67 -16.09 -19.45 27.07
CA ILE A 67 -16.38 -20.47 28.06
C ILE A 67 -15.45 -20.30 29.25
N TRP A 68 -14.15 -20.09 29.00
CA TRP A 68 -13.15 -19.95 30.06
C TRP A 68 -13.46 -18.75 30.96
N ILE A 69 -13.81 -17.59 30.40
CA ILE A 69 -14.08 -16.39 31.19
C ILE A 69 -15.36 -16.52 32.03
N CYS A 70 -16.37 -17.24 31.56
CA CYS A 70 -17.54 -17.60 32.35
C CYS A 70 -17.19 -18.54 33.52
N LYS A 71 -16.24 -19.46 33.34
CA LYS A 71 -15.78 -20.31 34.44
C LYS A 71 -14.92 -19.55 35.45
N LEU A 72 -14.13 -18.57 35.01
CA LEU A 72 -13.38 -17.68 35.89
C LEU A 72 -14.33 -16.87 36.79
N GLU A 73 -15.36 -16.24 36.22
CA GLU A 73 -16.37 -15.52 37.00
C GLU A 73 -17.02 -16.42 38.05
N LYS A 74 -17.45 -17.62 37.65
CA LYS A 74 -18.04 -18.59 38.59
C LYS A 74 -17.07 -19.00 39.70
N LEU A 75 -15.79 -19.18 39.37
CA LEU A 75 -14.76 -19.49 40.37
C LEU A 75 -14.59 -18.34 41.37
N LEU A 76 -14.59 -17.09 40.91
CA LEU A 76 -14.52 -15.91 41.77
C LEU A 76 -15.76 -15.81 42.67
N ALA A 77 -16.96 -15.98 42.12
CA ALA A 77 -18.22 -15.95 42.88
C ALA A 77 -18.25 -17.00 44.00
N ASN A 78 -17.88 -18.25 43.66
CA ASN A 78 -17.85 -19.37 44.62
C ASN A 78 -16.82 -19.16 45.75
N ASN A 79 -15.90 -18.22 45.60
CA ASN A 79 -14.79 -17.96 46.51
C ASN A 79 -14.73 -16.48 46.92
N GLU A 80 -15.86 -15.77 46.88
CA GLU A 80 -15.96 -14.34 47.23
C GLU A 80 -15.39 -14.04 48.62
N ALA A 81 -15.54 -14.97 49.58
CA ALA A 81 -15.03 -14.84 50.93
C ALA A 81 -13.52 -14.52 51.01
N PHE A 82 -12.72 -14.98 50.04
CA PHE A 82 -11.28 -14.67 49.96
C PHE A 82 -11.00 -13.19 49.64
N PHE A 83 -12.01 -12.45 49.17
CA PHE A 83 -11.92 -11.05 48.78
C PHE A 83 -12.71 -10.10 49.68
N SER A 84 -13.31 -10.61 50.76
CA SER A 84 -14.22 -9.90 51.66
C SER A 84 -13.60 -8.77 52.51
N SER A 85 -12.27 -8.62 52.53
CA SER A 85 -11.63 -7.48 53.19
C SER A 85 -11.76 -6.19 52.36
N LYS A 86 -11.87 -5.02 53.00
CA LYS A 86 -12.05 -3.72 52.31
C LYS A 86 -10.98 -3.44 51.24
N THR A 87 -9.74 -3.92 51.45
CA THR A 87 -8.62 -3.77 50.50
C THR A 87 -8.64 -4.79 49.36
N ALA A 88 -9.26 -5.96 49.56
CA ALA A 88 -9.43 -6.99 48.53
C ALA A 88 -10.70 -6.80 47.69
N MET A 89 -11.72 -6.10 48.21
CA MET A 89 -12.97 -5.85 47.49
C MET A 89 -12.77 -5.00 46.23
N SER A 90 -11.88 -4.00 46.26
CA SER A 90 -11.55 -3.20 45.06
C SER A 90 -10.87 -4.04 43.97
N ARG A 91 -10.10 -5.06 44.36
CA ARG A 91 -9.47 -6.03 43.46
C ARG A 91 -10.54 -6.93 42.83
N TYR A 92 -11.45 -7.46 43.64
CA TYR A 92 -12.58 -8.27 43.21
C TYR A 92 -13.47 -7.54 42.19
N ASN A 93 -13.88 -6.30 42.51
CA ASN A 93 -14.65 -5.46 41.60
C ASN A 93 -13.93 -5.22 40.26
N LYS A 94 -12.61 -5.02 40.30
CA LYS A 94 -11.84 -4.84 39.07
C LYS A 94 -11.80 -6.11 38.23
N LEU A 95 -11.69 -7.30 38.84
CA LEU A 95 -11.73 -8.57 38.10
C LEU A 95 -13.08 -8.76 37.40
N TYR A 96 -14.19 -8.51 38.09
CA TYR A 96 -15.53 -8.55 37.48
C TYR A 96 -15.70 -7.52 36.36
N PHE A 97 -15.23 -6.29 36.56
CA PHE A 97 -15.21 -5.29 35.49
C PHE A 97 -14.41 -5.74 34.27
N LEU A 98 -13.24 -6.35 34.47
CA LEU A 98 -12.41 -6.85 33.36
C LEU A 98 -13.05 -8.06 32.66
N ILE A 99 -13.72 -8.94 33.40
CA ILE A 99 -14.50 -10.04 32.84
C ILE A 99 -15.63 -9.51 31.95
N GLU A 100 -16.39 -8.54 32.45
CA GLU A 100 -17.49 -7.94 31.69
C GLU A 100 -17.01 -7.14 30.48
N LYS A 101 -15.88 -6.43 30.63
CA LYS A 101 -15.21 -5.76 29.53
C LYS A 101 -14.80 -6.77 28.45
N LYS A 102 -14.23 -7.91 28.83
CA LYS A 102 -13.83 -8.96 27.88
C LYS A 102 -15.01 -9.62 27.18
N ARG A 103 -16.13 -9.82 27.88
CA ARG A 103 -17.40 -10.25 27.27
C ARG A 103 -17.90 -9.23 26.27
N SER A 104 -17.86 -7.95 26.63
CA SER A 104 -18.22 -6.85 25.73
C SER A 104 -17.30 -6.81 24.50
N GLU A 105 -15.99 -7.04 24.67
CA GLU A 105 -15.02 -7.13 23.57
C GLU A 105 -15.32 -8.32 22.62
N LEU A 106 -15.67 -9.50 23.18
CA LEU A 106 -16.10 -10.67 22.40
C LEU A 106 -17.41 -10.43 21.65
N GLN A 107 -18.39 -9.83 22.31
CA GLN A 107 -19.68 -9.48 21.70
C GLN A 107 -19.51 -8.38 20.64
N SER A 108 -18.59 -7.42 20.85
CA SER A 108 -18.23 -6.38 19.87
C SER A 108 -17.43 -6.91 18.68
N SER A 109 -16.81 -8.09 18.79
CA SER A 109 -16.25 -8.77 17.62
C SER A 109 -17.36 -9.30 16.68
N GLY A 110 -18.59 -9.47 17.18
CA GLY A 110 -19.80 -9.72 16.38
C GLY A 110 -20.67 -8.49 16.11
N VAL A 111 -20.56 -7.43 16.93
CA VAL A 111 -21.31 -6.18 16.77
C VAL A 111 -20.37 -5.06 16.37
N LYS A 112 -20.37 -4.75 15.07
CA LYS A 112 -19.73 -3.57 14.47
C LYS A 112 -19.89 -2.37 15.42
N GLU A 113 -18.80 -1.64 15.65
CA GLU A 113 -18.80 -0.34 16.35
C GLU A 113 -20.02 0.50 15.92
N PRO A 114 -20.59 1.36 16.79
CA PRO A 114 -21.65 2.27 16.38
C PRO A 114 -21.07 3.25 15.35
N ILE A 115 -21.12 2.84 14.07
CA ILE A 115 -20.86 3.69 12.92
C ILE A 115 -21.81 4.87 13.09
N ALA A 116 -21.27 6.08 13.09
CA ALA A 116 -22.08 7.28 12.97
C ALA A 116 -23.08 7.03 11.83
N LYS A 117 -24.38 6.84 12.17
CA LYS A 117 -25.36 6.31 11.21
C LYS A 117 -25.26 7.10 9.92
N THR A 118 -24.83 6.44 8.84
CA THR A 118 -24.63 7.11 7.57
C THR A 118 -25.94 7.81 7.20
N PRO A 119 -25.93 9.14 7.01
CA PRO A 119 -27.14 9.87 6.72
C PRO A 119 -27.88 9.23 5.54
N LYS A 120 -29.20 9.04 5.65
CA LYS A 120 -30.01 8.32 4.63
C LYS A 120 -29.80 8.83 3.20
N LYS A 121 -29.46 10.12 3.03
CA LYS A 121 -29.12 10.72 1.73
C LYS A 121 -27.90 10.09 1.04
N PHE A 122 -27.06 9.38 1.77
CA PHE A 122 -25.86 8.70 1.27
C PHE A 122 -26.04 7.18 1.17
N ILE A 123 -27.20 6.65 1.55
CA ILE A 123 -27.53 5.24 1.37
C ILE A 123 -28.12 5.07 -0.03
N ASN A 124 -27.53 4.18 -0.83
CA ASN A 124 -27.98 3.89 -2.20
C ASN A 124 -29.11 2.88 -2.21
N ALA A 125 -29.03 1.85 -1.36
CA ALA A 125 -30.03 0.82 -1.23
C ALA A 125 -30.02 0.19 0.17
N GLU A 126 -31.13 -0.42 0.57
CA GLU A 126 -31.27 -1.16 1.81
C GLU A 126 -31.79 -2.58 1.49
N SER A 127 -31.26 -3.55 2.22
CA SER A 127 -31.71 -4.95 2.28
C SER A 127 -31.98 -5.29 3.75
N GLU A 128 -32.62 -6.43 4.00
CA GLU A 128 -32.99 -6.86 5.35
C GLU A 128 -31.82 -6.81 6.35
N ASP A 129 -30.63 -7.28 5.93
CA ASP A 129 -29.46 -7.46 6.80
C ASP A 129 -28.44 -6.30 6.75
N ARG A 130 -28.48 -5.45 5.72
CA ARG A 130 -27.49 -4.36 5.51
C ARG A 130 -27.99 -3.27 4.57
N HIS A 131 -27.36 -2.10 4.66
CA HIS A 131 -27.46 -1.06 3.64
C HIS A 131 -26.22 -1.02 2.74
N PHE A 132 -26.41 -0.53 1.52
CA PHE A 132 -25.36 -0.31 0.53
C PHE A 132 -25.14 1.18 0.36
N SER A 133 -23.94 1.67 0.69
CA SER A 133 -23.56 3.07 0.53
C SER A 133 -22.25 3.18 -0.23
N PHE A 134 -22.29 3.71 -1.44
CA PHE A 134 -21.09 3.95 -2.21
C PHE A 134 -20.24 5.05 -1.56
N TYR A 135 -20.87 5.96 -0.81
CA TYR A 135 -20.17 6.96 -0.01
C TYR A 135 -19.31 6.32 1.08
N GLU A 136 -19.80 5.30 1.78
CA GLU A 136 -19.01 4.54 2.74
C GLU A 136 -17.92 3.73 2.04
N LEU A 137 -18.26 3.08 0.93
CA LEU A 137 -17.30 2.30 0.14
C LEU A 137 -16.13 3.18 -0.31
N LYS A 138 -16.38 4.41 -0.78
CA LYS A 138 -15.31 5.36 -1.14
C LYS A 138 -14.35 5.65 0.01
N LYS A 139 -14.83 5.72 1.25
CA LYS A 139 -13.94 5.91 2.41
C LYS A 139 -13.05 4.70 2.64
N GLN A 140 -13.59 3.49 2.43
CA GLN A 140 -12.80 2.26 2.53
C GLN A 140 -11.75 2.18 1.43
N LEU A 141 -12.09 2.58 0.19
CA LEU A 141 -11.14 2.59 -0.94
C LEU A 141 -9.93 3.50 -0.71
N ILE A 142 -10.06 4.55 0.10
CA ILE A 142 -8.92 5.42 0.48
C ILE A 142 -7.91 4.67 1.35
N THR A 143 -8.34 3.65 2.08
CA THR A 143 -7.47 2.87 2.98
C THR A 143 -6.75 1.71 2.27
N CYS A 144 -7.17 1.35 1.06
CA CYS A 144 -6.50 0.34 0.23
C CYS A 144 -5.12 0.83 -0.21
N GLN A 145 -4.13 -0.07 -0.21
CA GLN A 145 -2.74 0.24 -0.56
C GLN A 145 -2.47 0.18 -2.06
N SER A 146 -3.28 -0.59 -2.79
CA SER A 146 -3.09 -0.84 -4.23
C SER A 146 -4.40 -0.70 -5.01
N ASP A 147 -4.28 -0.56 -6.32
CA ASP A 147 -5.45 -0.50 -7.21
C ASP A 147 -6.10 -1.89 -7.36
N GLU A 148 -5.32 -2.97 -7.25
CA GLU A 148 -5.82 -4.34 -7.21
C GLU A 148 -6.71 -4.59 -6.00
N GLU A 149 -6.32 -4.11 -4.81
CA GLU A 149 -7.15 -4.19 -3.60
C GLU A 149 -8.46 -3.43 -3.75
N LYS A 150 -8.42 -2.23 -4.36
CA LYS A 150 -9.62 -1.44 -4.62
C LYS A 150 -10.56 -2.15 -5.58
N ILE A 151 -10.04 -2.69 -6.69
CA ILE A 151 -10.82 -3.45 -7.66
C ILE A 151 -11.45 -4.67 -6.98
N LEU A 152 -10.68 -5.45 -6.21
CA LEU A 152 -11.18 -6.61 -5.50
C LEU A 152 -12.34 -6.25 -4.56
N LEU A 153 -12.19 -5.19 -3.77
CA LEU A 153 -13.23 -4.73 -2.85
C LEU A 153 -14.49 -4.26 -3.61
N LEU A 154 -14.33 -3.45 -4.66
CA LEU A 154 -15.43 -2.98 -5.51
C LEU A 154 -16.16 -4.15 -6.17
N THR A 155 -15.44 -5.14 -6.68
CA THR A 155 -16.02 -6.34 -7.30
C THR A 155 -16.77 -7.18 -6.27
N LYS A 156 -16.21 -7.38 -5.07
CA LYS A 156 -16.89 -8.10 -3.99
C LYS A 156 -18.21 -7.42 -3.63
N GLU A 157 -18.18 -6.12 -3.35
CA GLU A 157 -19.37 -5.37 -2.96
C GLU A 157 -20.43 -5.30 -4.08
N LEU A 158 -20.01 -5.27 -5.35
CA LEU A 158 -20.90 -5.40 -6.50
C LEU A 158 -21.64 -6.74 -6.50
N PHE A 159 -20.94 -7.85 -6.27
CA PHE A 159 -21.56 -9.18 -6.21
C PHE A 159 -22.49 -9.33 -5.00
N GLU A 160 -22.08 -8.84 -3.83
CA GLU A 160 -22.91 -8.82 -2.62
C GLU A 160 -24.22 -8.06 -2.88
N TYR A 161 -24.15 -6.91 -3.55
CA TYR A 161 -25.34 -6.14 -3.92
C TYR A 161 -26.25 -6.88 -4.90
N GLN A 162 -25.67 -7.55 -5.91
CA GLN A 162 -26.45 -8.29 -6.91
C GLN A 162 -27.15 -9.54 -6.33
N GLN A 163 -26.58 -10.14 -5.28
CA GLN A 163 -27.14 -11.31 -4.62
C GLN A 163 -28.11 -10.96 -3.48
N ALA A 164 -28.09 -9.72 -3.01
CA ALA A 164 -28.93 -9.28 -1.91
C ALA A 164 -30.40 -9.10 -2.32
N SER A 165 -31.31 -9.42 -1.40
CA SER A 165 -32.73 -9.06 -1.52
C SER A 165 -32.92 -7.59 -1.18
N ILE A 166 -32.93 -6.73 -2.21
CA ILE A 166 -33.05 -5.28 -2.03
C ILE A 166 -34.51 -4.89 -1.74
N GLU A 167 -34.75 -4.33 -0.56
CA GLU A 167 -36.08 -3.86 -0.12
C GLU A 167 -36.33 -2.40 -0.50
N PHE A 168 -35.27 -1.60 -0.58
CA PHE A 168 -35.36 -0.18 -0.88
C PHE A 168 -34.20 0.30 -1.76
N ILE A 169 -34.51 1.13 -2.76
CA ILE A 169 -33.51 1.81 -3.59
C ILE A 169 -33.76 3.32 -3.51
N ASN A 170 -32.70 4.07 -3.18
CA ASN A 170 -32.76 5.51 -3.09
C ASN A 170 -32.66 6.17 -4.47
N GLN A 171 -33.79 6.67 -4.98
CA GLN A 171 -33.88 7.33 -6.29
C GLN A 171 -33.11 8.65 -6.40
N LYS A 172 -32.70 9.26 -5.27
CA LYS A 172 -31.93 10.52 -5.27
C LYS A 172 -30.42 10.30 -5.40
N THR A 173 -29.98 9.05 -5.38
CA THR A 173 -28.58 8.67 -5.54
C THR A 173 -28.42 7.80 -6.78
N PRO A 174 -27.25 7.81 -7.43
CA PRO A 174 -26.98 6.86 -8.50
C PRO A 174 -27.08 5.42 -7.98
N MET A 175 -27.36 4.47 -8.88
CA MET A 175 -27.42 3.05 -8.52
C MET A 175 -26.06 2.57 -7.99
N TYR A 176 -26.09 1.71 -6.98
CA TYR A 176 -24.90 1.28 -6.26
C TYR A 176 -23.95 0.45 -7.14
N ASP A 177 -24.49 -0.54 -7.85
CA ASP A 177 -23.80 -1.38 -8.82
C ASP A 177 -23.15 -0.56 -9.94
N ALA A 178 -23.90 0.38 -10.54
CA ALA A 178 -23.42 1.23 -11.60
C ALA A 178 -22.24 2.12 -11.14
N GLN A 179 -22.24 2.55 -9.88
CA GLN A 179 -21.11 3.29 -9.32
C GLN A 179 -19.89 2.41 -9.10
N CYS A 180 -20.07 1.18 -8.60
CA CYS A 180 -18.97 0.24 -8.43
C CYS A 180 -18.33 -0.10 -9.77
N ALA A 181 -19.14 -0.41 -10.79
CA ALA A 181 -18.67 -0.72 -12.14
C ALA A 181 -17.89 0.46 -12.77
N LYS A 182 -18.42 1.69 -12.64
CA LYS A 182 -17.74 2.90 -13.15
C LYS A 182 -16.41 3.18 -12.47
N GLU A 183 -16.31 2.94 -11.16
CA GLU A 183 -15.06 3.15 -10.44
C GLU A 183 -14.00 2.10 -10.82
N ILE A 184 -14.41 0.83 -11.04
CA ILE A 184 -13.53 -0.21 -11.59
C ILE A 184 -13.01 0.20 -12.98
N GLU A 185 -13.91 0.63 -13.87
CA GLU A 185 -13.53 1.11 -15.21
C GLU A 185 -12.55 2.29 -15.14
N HIS A 186 -12.80 3.24 -14.23
CA HIS A 186 -11.94 4.40 -14.02
C HIS A 186 -10.52 3.98 -13.56
N ILE A 187 -10.41 3.02 -12.65
CA ILE A 187 -9.10 2.50 -12.20
C ILE A 187 -8.34 1.88 -13.37
N TYR A 188 -8.98 1.02 -14.17
CA TYR A 188 -8.33 0.43 -15.34
C TYR A 188 -7.91 1.48 -16.38
N ALA A 189 -8.72 2.51 -16.60
CA ALA A 189 -8.39 3.60 -17.51
C ALA A 189 -7.13 4.36 -17.04
N LEU A 190 -7.01 4.64 -15.74
CA LEU A 190 -5.84 5.30 -15.16
C LEU A 190 -4.58 4.44 -15.28
N GLN A 191 -4.66 3.14 -15.00
CA GLN A 191 -3.54 2.21 -15.17
C GLN A 191 -3.02 2.19 -16.61
N LYS A 192 -3.94 2.15 -17.59
CA LYS A 192 -3.58 2.19 -19.02
C LYS A 192 -2.86 3.49 -19.40
N LEU A 193 -3.34 4.63 -18.87
CA LEU A 193 -2.70 5.93 -19.10
C LEU A 193 -1.31 5.99 -18.46
N GLN A 194 -1.13 5.48 -17.25
CA GLN A 194 0.16 5.43 -16.58
C GLN A 194 1.17 4.58 -17.37
N ALA A 195 0.76 3.39 -17.82
CA ALA A 195 1.60 2.52 -18.64
C ALA A 195 2.04 3.21 -19.95
N ALA A 196 1.12 3.93 -20.62
CA ALA A 196 1.44 4.69 -21.83
C ALA A 196 2.46 5.81 -21.54
N VAL A 197 2.29 6.55 -20.44
CA VAL A 197 3.23 7.60 -20.03
C VAL A 197 4.61 7.03 -19.71
N GLU A 198 4.69 5.90 -19.01
CA GLU A 198 5.96 5.23 -18.72
C GLU A 198 6.65 4.74 -19.99
N GLN A 199 5.90 4.19 -20.94
CA GLN A 199 6.42 3.78 -22.23
C GLN A 199 7.01 4.97 -23.00
N THR A 200 6.28 6.09 -23.09
CA THR A 200 6.80 7.31 -23.74
C THR A 200 8.07 7.83 -23.06
N LYS A 201 8.15 7.79 -21.72
CA LYS A 201 9.37 8.17 -20.98
C LYS A 201 10.54 7.23 -21.29
N ARG A 202 10.31 5.92 -21.40
CA ARG A 202 11.35 4.94 -21.76
C ARG A 202 11.85 5.16 -23.19
N GLU A 203 10.94 5.41 -24.14
CA GLU A 203 11.28 5.73 -25.53
C GLU A 203 12.08 7.04 -25.64
N GLN A 204 11.78 8.05 -24.81
CA GLN A 204 12.57 9.29 -24.73
C GLN A 204 13.98 9.07 -24.15
N ASN A 205 14.12 8.20 -23.13
CA ASN A 205 15.40 7.92 -22.50
C ASN A 205 16.31 6.97 -23.32
N GLN A 206 15.75 6.07 -24.13
CA GLN A 206 16.55 5.19 -25.00
C GLN A 206 17.35 5.97 -26.07
N ASN A 207 16.92 7.18 -26.42
CA ASN A 207 17.61 8.03 -27.40
C ASN A 207 18.71 8.91 -26.80
N GLN A 208 18.92 8.89 -25.48
CA GLN A 208 20.04 9.60 -24.85
C GLN A 208 21.26 8.69 -24.75
N LEU A 209 22.32 9.08 -25.46
CA LEU A 209 23.61 8.39 -25.43
C LEU A 209 24.17 8.39 -23.99
N PRO A 210 24.91 7.34 -23.57
CA PRO A 210 25.36 7.15 -22.18
C PRO A 210 26.46 8.14 -21.73
N PHE A 211 26.68 9.21 -22.50
CA PHE A 211 27.74 10.19 -22.30
C PHE A 211 27.18 11.61 -22.27
N LYS A 212 27.84 12.47 -21.49
CA LYS A 212 27.56 13.91 -21.47
C LYS A 212 27.83 14.50 -22.85
N LYS A 213 26.93 15.35 -23.35
CA LYS A 213 27.13 16.11 -24.59
C LYS A 213 28.41 16.94 -24.52
N MET A 214 29.18 16.92 -25.61
CA MET A 214 30.40 17.70 -25.73
C MET A 214 30.10 19.12 -26.20
N GLN A 215 30.76 20.10 -25.60
CA GLN A 215 30.64 21.50 -26.02
C GLN A 215 31.55 21.76 -27.23
N ILE A 216 30.98 22.25 -28.33
CA ILE A 216 31.78 22.72 -29.48
C ILE A 216 32.28 24.13 -29.23
N ASN A 217 33.51 24.47 -29.64
CA ASN A 217 34.07 25.82 -29.43
C ASN A 217 34.06 26.69 -30.70
N CYS A 218 33.64 26.15 -31.84
CA CYS A 218 33.52 26.89 -33.10
C CYS A 218 32.08 27.35 -33.35
N ASN A 219 31.84 28.11 -34.42
CA ASN A 219 30.47 28.49 -34.76
C ASN A 219 29.70 27.25 -35.24
N LEU A 220 28.44 27.13 -34.79
CA LEU A 220 27.59 25.98 -35.06
C LEU A 220 27.47 25.66 -36.56
N ASN A 221 27.37 26.68 -37.42
CA ASN A 221 27.31 26.47 -38.86
C ASN A 221 28.63 25.97 -39.48
N GLN A 222 29.78 26.30 -38.90
CA GLN A 222 31.08 25.74 -39.32
C GLN A 222 31.17 24.27 -38.93
N PHE A 223 30.74 23.94 -37.71
CA PHE A 223 30.71 22.57 -37.22
C PHE A 223 29.81 21.66 -38.06
N ILE A 224 28.59 22.10 -38.37
CA ILE A 224 27.65 21.30 -39.17
C ILE A 224 28.12 21.18 -40.63
N ASP A 225 28.76 22.22 -41.18
CA ASP A 225 29.31 22.18 -42.54
C ASP A 225 30.42 21.13 -42.69
N ILE A 226 31.16 20.80 -41.62
CA ILE A 226 32.12 19.69 -41.64
C ILE A 226 31.43 18.36 -41.97
N HIS A 227 30.30 18.08 -41.32
CA HIS A 227 29.50 16.88 -41.59
C HIS A 227 28.87 16.90 -43.00
N TYR A 228 28.49 18.09 -43.49
CA TYR A 228 28.05 18.25 -44.88
C TYR A 228 29.17 17.87 -45.86
N GLN A 229 30.38 18.38 -45.64
CA GLN A 229 31.54 18.06 -46.47
C GLN A 229 31.81 16.55 -46.50
N PHE A 230 31.84 15.88 -45.34
CA PHE A 230 32.04 14.42 -45.28
C PHE A 230 30.97 13.58 -45.97
N THR A 231 29.75 14.10 -46.12
CA THR A 231 28.61 13.33 -46.66
C THR A 231 28.32 13.65 -48.12
N ARG A 232 28.81 14.79 -48.64
CA ARG A 232 28.43 15.30 -49.98
C ARG A 232 29.60 15.78 -50.84
N GLU A 233 30.73 16.16 -50.25
CA GLU A 233 31.83 16.80 -50.98
C GLU A 233 33.12 15.99 -50.95
N LEU A 234 33.36 15.22 -49.88
CA LEU A 234 34.55 14.38 -49.71
C LEU A 234 34.21 12.92 -49.97
N PHE A 235 35.01 12.29 -50.82
CA PHE A 235 34.79 10.93 -51.30
C PHE A 235 36.05 10.07 -51.16
N VAL A 236 35.86 8.79 -50.81
CA VAL A 236 36.88 7.74 -50.81
C VAL A 236 36.36 6.61 -51.70
N ASP A 237 37.14 6.23 -52.71
CA ASP A 237 36.78 5.20 -53.70
C ASP A 237 35.38 5.40 -54.32
N GLY A 238 35.01 6.67 -54.58
CA GLY A 238 33.73 7.05 -55.19
C GLY A 238 32.52 7.03 -54.25
N LYS A 239 32.69 6.75 -52.96
CA LYS A 239 31.65 6.84 -51.92
C LYS A 239 31.92 8.01 -50.99
N SER A 240 30.88 8.62 -50.42
CA SER A 240 31.07 9.69 -49.42
C SER A 240 31.85 9.17 -48.21
N MET A 241 32.68 10.02 -47.60
CA MET A 241 33.46 9.64 -46.41
C MET A 241 32.58 9.15 -45.26
N ILE A 242 31.39 9.73 -45.11
CA ILE A 242 30.35 9.26 -44.19
C ILE A 242 29.08 9.01 -45.00
N ASP A 243 28.48 7.84 -44.82
CA ASP A 243 27.18 7.46 -45.37
C ASP A 243 26.10 7.55 -44.28
N GLY A 244 24.88 7.95 -44.66
CA GLY A 244 23.76 8.15 -43.73
C GLY A 244 22.75 9.19 -44.22
N SER A 245 21.53 9.12 -43.68
CA SER A 245 20.50 10.11 -44.01
C SER A 245 20.74 11.43 -43.27
N VAL A 246 20.15 12.52 -43.77
CA VAL A 246 20.18 13.81 -43.09
C VAL A 246 19.60 13.71 -41.68
N ASN A 247 18.58 12.87 -41.46
CA ASN A 247 17.97 12.69 -40.15
C ASN A 247 18.94 11.97 -39.18
N ASP A 248 19.73 11.02 -39.67
CA ASP A 248 20.74 10.32 -38.85
C ASP A 248 21.82 11.30 -38.37
N LEU A 249 22.31 12.16 -39.26
CA LEU A 249 23.27 13.22 -38.91
C LEU A 249 22.68 14.22 -37.91
N VAL A 250 21.41 14.61 -38.09
CA VAL A 250 20.72 15.49 -37.14
C VAL A 250 20.66 14.83 -35.75
N ALA A 251 20.29 13.55 -35.68
CA ALA A 251 20.22 12.82 -34.42
C ALA A 251 21.60 12.73 -33.75
N ILE A 252 22.66 12.39 -34.50
CA ILE A 252 24.03 12.30 -33.96
C ILE A 252 24.47 13.66 -33.42
N ILE A 253 24.30 14.74 -34.18
CA ILE A 253 24.79 16.07 -33.80
C ILE A 253 24.05 16.57 -32.56
N VAL A 254 22.72 16.50 -32.54
CA VAL A 254 21.90 17.01 -31.43
C VAL A 254 22.09 16.18 -30.16
N ASN A 255 22.24 14.86 -30.27
CA ASN A 255 22.40 14.00 -29.09
C ASN A 255 23.83 13.97 -28.55
N SER A 256 24.83 14.38 -29.34
CA SER A 256 26.24 14.30 -28.93
C SER A 256 26.84 15.64 -28.52
N TYR A 257 26.26 16.78 -28.95
CA TYR A 257 26.89 18.09 -28.78
C TYR A 257 25.96 19.17 -28.23
N VAL A 258 26.54 20.14 -27.53
CA VAL A 258 25.96 21.45 -27.19
C VAL A 258 26.74 22.55 -27.90
N ASP A 259 26.12 23.71 -28.12
CA ASP A 259 26.75 24.85 -28.80
C ASP A 259 27.88 25.49 -27.97
N LYS A 260 28.56 26.50 -28.54
CA LYS A 260 29.67 27.20 -27.89
C LYS A 260 29.34 27.90 -26.59
N ASP A 261 28.07 28.17 -26.31
CA ASP A 261 27.57 28.78 -25.08
C ASP A 261 27.01 27.72 -24.11
N GLY A 262 27.15 26.42 -24.44
CA GLY A 262 26.65 25.30 -23.65
C GLY A 262 25.16 25.01 -23.83
N LYS A 263 24.51 25.57 -24.85
CA LYS A 263 23.07 25.41 -25.10
C LYS A 263 22.76 24.24 -26.03
N GLU A 264 21.55 23.71 -25.87
CA GLU A 264 21.02 22.66 -26.73
C GLU A 264 20.92 23.11 -28.19
N ILE A 265 21.37 22.24 -29.10
CA ILE A 265 21.36 22.50 -30.54
C ILE A 265 19.98 22.15 -31.11
N SER A 266 19.36 23.08 -31.84
CA SER A 266 18.06 22.83 -32.50
C SER A 266 18.21 21.84 -33.68
N PRO A 267 17.40 20.76 -33.72
CA PRO A 267 17.36 19.83 -34.86
C PRO A 267 17.06 20.52 -36.20
N GLU A 268 16.14 21.48 -36.21
CA GLU A 268 15.73 22.23 -37.40
C GLU A 268 16.88 23.07 -37.94
N THR A 269 17.69 23.64 -37.04
CA THR A 269 18.88 24.41 -37.41
C THR A 269 19.90 23.52 -38.11
N VAL A 270 20.18 22.34 -37.55
CA VAL A 270 21.09 21.35 -38.14
C VAL A 270 20.59 20.91 -39.51
N LYS A 271 19.31 20.52 -39.60
CA LYS A 271 18.67 20.09 -40.84
C LYS A 271 18.72 21.16 -41.93
N THR A 272 18.49 22.42 -41.55
CA THR A 272 18.53 23.55 -42.50
C THR A 272 19.93 23.74 -43.08
N ILE A 273 20.99 23.65 -42.27
CA ILE A 273 22.37 23.84 -42.72
C ILE A 273 22.82 22.67 -43.61
N LEU A 274 22.42 21.44 -43.28
CA LEU A 274 22.68 20.23 -44.08
C LEU A 274 21.90 20.18 -45.40
N THR A 275 20.89 21.03 -45.60
CA THR A 275 20.06 21.02 -46.81
C THR A 275 20.84 21.55 -48.02
N PRO A 276 20.98 20.80 -49.13
CA PRO A 276 21.80 21.21 -50.28
C PRO A 276 21.36 22.51 -50.95
N SER A 277 20.06 22.83 -50.94
CA SER A 277 19.53 24.08 -51.51
C SER A 277 19.72 25.31 -50.62
N ARG A 278 20.13 25.13 -49.36
CA ARG A 278 20.28 26.19 -48.35
C ARG A 278 21.74 26.66 -48.21
N THR A 279 22.37 27.03 -49.32
CA THR A 279 23.78 27.45 -49.34
C THR A 279 24.03 28.72 -48.53
N GLU A 280 23.02 29.59 -48.38
CA GLU A 280 23.07 30.84 -47.62
C GLU A 280 23.25 30.63 -46.11
N LYS A 281 22.92 29.44 -45.61
CA LYS A 281 23.03 29.08 -44.19
C LYS A 281 24.38 28.47 -43.82
N ARG A 282 25.18 28.08 -44.82
CA ARG A 282 26.54 27.57 -44.64
C ARG A 282 27.56 28.71 -44.47
N PRO A 283 28.75 28.43 -43.91
CA PRO A 283 29.80 29.44 -43.76
C PRO A 283 30.19 30.06 -45.11
N LYS A 284 30.45 31.37 -45.11
CA LYS A 284 31.05 32.04 -46.28
C LYS A 284 32.44 31.42 -46.57
N PRO A 285 32.91 31.41 -47.83
CA PRO A 285 34.17 30.74 -48.21
C PRO A 285 35.37 31.07 -47.31
N HIS A 286 35.56 32.34 -46.95
CA HIS A 286 36.66 32.78 -46.08
C HIS A 286 36.51 32.41 -44.59
N LYS A 287 35.36 31.87 -44.18
CA LYS A 287 35.09 31.37 -42.82
C LYS A 287 34.85 29.86 -42.80
N ARG A 288 34.88 29.19 -43.96
CA ARG A 288 34.66 27.75 -44.07
C ARG A 288 35.89 27.02 -43.55
N ILE A 289 35.68 25.95 -42.80
CA ILE A 289 36.76 25.03 -42.43
C ILE A 289 36.98 24.12 -43.63
N ASP A 290 38.15 24.22 -44.23
CA ASP A 290 38.51 23.46 -45.43
C ASP A 290 39.21 22.17 -45.00
N ILE A 291 38.44 21.07 -44.97
CA ILE A 291 38.92 19.77 -44.50
C ILE A 291 39.94 19.18 -45.47
N ASP A 292 39.79 19.43 -46.77
CA ASP A 292 40.66 18.91 -47.81
C ASP A 292 42.11 19.42 -47.66
N LYS A 293 42.27 20.62 -47.10
CA LYS A 293 43.59 21.18 -46.75
C LYS A 293 44.22 20.57 -45.48
N MET A 294 43.47 19.75 -44.75
CA MET A 294 43.91 19.12 -43.49
C MET A 294 44.20 17.62 -43.63
N LEU A 295 43.89 17.03 -44.79
CA LEU A 295 44.12 15.63 -45.17
C LEU A 295 45.40 15.50 -46.02
#